data_AF-W1VEK6-F1
#
_entry.id   AF-W1VEK6-F1
#
_cell.length_a   1.000
_cell.length_b   1.000
_cell.length_c   1.000
_cell.angle_alpha   90.00
_cell.angle_beta   90.00
_cell.angle_gamma   90.00
#
_symmetry.space_group_name_H-M   'P 1'
#
loop_
_entity.id
_entity.type
_entity.pdbx_description
1 polymer ?
#
loop_
_entity_poly.entity_id
_entity_poly.type
_entity_poly.pdbx_seq_one_letter_code
_entity_poly.pdbx_strand_id
1 'polypeptide(L)'
;MEDTNNFEYVNVKARVPKVIDIVIPGAQGLPGEQGMRGPKGDPFRYEDFTPEQLEALKGPKGEDGLSAFNIAQLNGFQGIYVEWLKSLKGKDGASATADNAHQLLLQGNVWCESASVDDVLTAMIGNIGKPFPRTEFKPLTIPSVIKGQQVVSVTGEPHYSVKVVGNDTPFTLDGTGAGTVTIPPLGEDDINLTYHNFTGEKVGDYTIAGVQTGAVADEEYEENGIVYKRYGDVLKMNITNNTVNGNFKDNPKNWNVTQKVIYANRPTTLNLGDNWNSYGPYYIETPENITFKGFNNNMRLTIVTSTQGPKTMVFNQNTFEWNATNHSYINTGAKNSDHL
;
A
#
# COMPACT_ATOMS: atom_id res chain seq x y z
N MET A 1 85.56 -74.71 -144.42
CA MET A 1 86.66 -74.83 -143.43
C MET A 1 86.98 -73.39 -143.09
N GLU A 2 86.79 -72.90 -141.88
CA GLU A 2 86.96 -73.46 -140.54
C GLU A 2 86.16 -72.56 -139.56
N ASP A 3 85.36 -73.17 -138.70
CA ASP A 3 85.60 -73.38 -137.25
C ASP A 3 85.30 -72.13 -136.42
N THR A 4 84.11 -72.09 -135.80
CA THR A 4 83.80 -72.56 -134.44
C THR A 4 84.71 -72.00 -133.34
N ASN A 5 84.06 -71.33 -132.38
CA ASN A 5 84.49 -71.10 -131.00
C ASN A 5 85.76 -70.26 -130.72
N ASN A 6 85.56 -69.02 -130.23
CA ASN A 6 86.05 -68.65 -128.90
C ASN A 6 85.46 -67.31 -128.41
N PHE A 7 84.98 -67.28 -127.17
CA PHE A 7 84.40 -66.10 -126.51
C PHE A 7 85.46 -65.24 -125.80
N GLU A 8 85.12 -63.98 -125.52
CA GLU A 8 85.62 -63.27 -124.32
C GLU A 8 84.49 -62.39 -123.75
N TYR A 9 84.26 -62.49 -122.43
CA TYR A 9 83.31 -61.65 -121.70
C TYR A 9 84.00 -60.37 -121.24
N VAL A 10 83.43 -59.21 -121.51
CA VAL A 10 83.83 -57.95 -120.87
C VAL A 10 82.61 -57.24 -120.30
N ASN A 11 82.66 -57.01 -118.98
CA ASN A 11 81.70 -56.19 -118.23
C ASN A 11 82.16 -54.73 -118.33
N VAL A 12 81.35 -53.81 -118.89
CA VAL A 12 81.65 -52.38 -118.74
C VAL A 12 80.41 -51.52 -118.48
N LYS A 13 80.56 -50.69 -117.45
CA LYS A 13 79.61 -49.78 -116.82
C LYS A 13 78.97 -48.77 -117.79
N ALA A 14 77.68 -48.55 -117.57
CA ALA A 14 76.83 -47.54 -118.20
C ALA A 14 77.17 -46.08 -117.82
N ARG A 15 76.74 -45.15 -118.68
CA ARG A 15 76.27 -43.80 -118.30
C ARG A 15 74.96 -43.51 -119.05
N VAL A 16 73.93 -43.15 -118.32
CA VAL A 16 72.57 -42.84 -118.80
C VAL A 16 72.48 -41.33 -119.09
N PRO A 17 71.90 -40.87 -120.21
CA PRO A 17 71.72 -39.44 -120.47
C PRO A 17 70.67 -38.80 -119.56
N LYS A 18 70.95 -37.55 -119.15
CA LYS A 18 70.13 -36.69 -118.29
C LYS A 18 68.86 -36.19 -118.98
N VAL A 19 67.80 -36.12 -118.20
CA VAL A 19 66.52 -35.44 -118.47
C VAL A 19 66.75 -33.94 -118.67
N ILE A 20 66.11 -33.36 -119.68
CA ILE A 20 65.96 -31.90 -119.86
C ILE A 20 64.46 -31.61 -119.89
N ASP A 21 64.00 -30.84 -118.91
CA ASP A 21 62.64 -30.31 -118.83
C ASP A 21 62.47 -29.12 -119.78
N ILE A 22 61.42 -29.13 -120.60
CA ILE A 22 60.94 -27.96 -121.33
C ILE A 22 59.46 -27.79 -121.02
N VAL A 23 59.13 -26.65 -120.40
CA VAL A 23 57.78 -26.21 -120.05
C VAL A 23 57.29 -25.22 -121.10
N ILE A 24 56.07 -25.41 -121.62
CA ILE A 24 55.35 -24.43 -122.45
C ILE A 24 54.05 -24.05 -121.70
N PRO A 25 53.79 -22.78 -121.33
CA PRO A 25 52.60 -22.40 -120.56
C PRO A 25 51.37 -22.16 -121.45
N GLY A 26 50.23 -22.72 -121.08
CA GLY A 26 48.90 -22.38 -121.59
C GLY A 26 48.05 -21.71 -120.49
N ALA A 27 47.41 -20.59 -120.80
CA ALA A 27 46.70 -19.72 -119.85
C ALA A 27 45.44 -20.36 -119.23
N GLN A 28 45.31 -20.30 -117.91
CA GLN A 28 44.09 -20.67 -117.15
C GLN A 28 43.26 -19.40 -116.88
N GLY A 29 41.95 -19.44 -117.14
CA GLY A 29 41.02 -18.31 -116.95
C GLY A 29 40.84 -17.89 -115.48
N LEU A 30 40.45 -16.62 -115.27
CA LEU A 30 40.22 -16.02 -113.94
C LEU A 30 39.16 -16.81 -113.13
N PRO A 31 39.41 -17.14 -111.83
CA PRO A 31 38.40 -17.72 -110.94
C PRO A 31 37.25 -16.74 -110.66
N GLY A 32 36.00 -17.24 -110.58
CA GLY A 32 34.82 -16.42 -110.24
C GLY A 32 34.84 -15.91 -108.80
N GLU A 33 34.22 -14.75 -108.55
CA GLU A 33 34.17 -14.12 -107.21
C GLU A 33 33.47 -15.01 -106.16
N GLN A 34 34.10 -15.16 -105.00
CA GLN A 34 33.54 -15.88 -103.85
C GLN A 34 32.42 -15.04 -103.19
N GLY A 35 31.23 -15.64 -103.02
CA GLY A 35 30.06 -14.96 -102.44
C GLY A 35 30.30 -14.41 -101.03
N MET A 36 29.72 -13.24 -100.75
CA MET A 36 29.84 -12.56 -99.45
C MET A 36 29.25 -13.41 -98.32
N ARG A 37 29.98 -13.53 -97.20
CA ARG A 37 29.49 -14.16 -95.96
C ARG A 37 28.25 -13.41 -95.45
N GLY A 38 27.20 -14.15 -95.11
CA GLY A 38 25.94 -13.59 -94.59
C GLY A 38 26.12 -12.79 -93.29
N PRO A 39 25.17 -11.89 -92.96
CA PRO A 39 25.26 -11.05 -91.77
C PRO A 39 25.27 -11.91 -90.48
N LYS A 40 25.98 -11.44 -89.46
CA LYS A 40 25.95 -12.03 -88.12
C LYS A 40 24.56 -11.80 -87.52
N GLY A 41 23.92 -12.87 -87.03
CA GLY A 41 22.61 -12.79 -86.38
C GLY A 41 22.63 -11.99 -85.07
N ASP A 42 21.44 -11.60 -84.60
CA ASP A 42 21.29 -10.75 -83.42
C ASP A 42 21.76 -11.43 -82.12
N PRO A 43 22.21 -10.67 -81.11
CA PRO A 43 22.61 -11.22 -79.81
C PRO A 43 21.39 -11.72 -79.03
N PHE A 44 21.54 -12.88 -78.39
CA PHE A 44 20.53 -13.44 -77.48
C PHE A 44 20.36 -12.54 -76.24
N ARG A 45 19.11 -12.27 -75.84
CA ARG A 45 18.72 -11.45 -74.69
C ARG A 45 18.00 -12.30 -73.65
N TYR A 46 17.83 -11.78 -72.44
CA TYR A 46 17.17 -12.52 -71.36
C TYR A 46 15.70 -12.81 -71.67
N GLU A 47 15.06 -11.96 -72.49
CA GLU A 47 13.67 -12.13 -72.92
C GLU A 47 13.50 -13.28 -73.93
N ASP A 48 14.60 -13.78 -74.51
CA ASP A 48 14.58 -14.89 -75.46
C ASP A 48 14.52 -16.26 -74.75
N PHE A 49 14.62 -16.29 -73.41
CA PHE A 49 14.41 -17.52 -72.64
C PHE A 49 12.92 -17.87 -72.55
N THR A 50 12.59 -19.15 -72.74
CA THR A 50 11.26 -19.65 -72.42
C THR A 50 11.05 -19.69 -70.90
N PRO A 51 9.80 -19.65 -70.41
CA PRO A 51 9.51 -19.80 -68.97
C PRO A 51 10.16 -21.06 -68.37
N GLU A 52 10.22 -22.15 -69.12
CA GLU A 52 10.86 -23.40 -68.69
C GLU A 52 12.38 -23.26 -68.54
N GLN A 53 13.03 -22.49 -69.42
CA GLN A 53 14.46 -22.20 -69.32
C GLN A 53 14.78 -21.27 -68.14
N LEU A 54 13.86 -20.35 -67.82
CA LEU A 54 13.97 -19.49 -66.63
C LEU A 54 13.79 -20.27 -65.32
N GLU A 55 12.86 -21.23 -65.28
CA GLU A 55 12.73 -22.13 -64.13
C GLU A 55 13.95 -23.04 -63.97
N ALA A 56 14.56 -23.50 -65.07
CA ALA A 56 15.80 -24.27 -65.04
C ALA A 56 17.01 -23.47 -64.53
N LEU A 57 16.94 -22.14 -64.53
CA LEU A 57 17.97 -21.25 -63.96
C LEU A 57 17.77 -20.99 -62.45
N LYS A 58 16.61 -21.31 -61.88
CA LYS A 58 16.39 -21.18 -60.43
C LYS A 58 17.13 -22.32 -59.71
N GLY A 59 18.15 -21.96 -58.94
CA GLY A 59 18.80 -22.89 -58.03
C GLY A 59 17.83 -23.42 -56.96
N PRO A 60 18.16 -24.53 -56.28
CA PRO A 60 17.35 -25.02 -55.17
C PRO A 60 17.19 -23.94 -54.11
N LYS A 61 16.02 -23.90 -53.46
CA LYS A 61 15.82 -23.08 -52.26
C LYS A 61 16.90 -23.48 -51.24
N GLY A 62 17.59 -22.49 -50.65
CA GLY A 62 18.52 -22.76 -49.55
C GLY A 62 17.82 -23.38 -48.36
N GLU A 63 18.53 -24.22 -47.60
CA GLU A 63 18.02 -24.84 -46.38
C GLU A 63 17.57 -23.79 -45.35
N ASP A 64 16.50 -24.10 -44.61
CA ASP A 64 16.03 -23.23 -43.54
C ASP A 64 17.07 -23.22 -42.39
N GLY A 65 17.29 -22.06 -41.77
CA GLY A 65 18.24 -21.89 -40.67
C GLY A 65 17.82 -22.62 -39.38
N LEU A 66 18.78 -22.81 -38.46
CA LEU A 66 18.51 -23.40 -37.15
C LEU A 66 17.57 -22.54 -36.30
N SER A 67 16.70 -23.19 -35.52
CA SER A 67 15.85 -22.50 -34.54
C SER A 67 16.68 -21.91 -33.40
N ALA A 68 16.15 -20.92 -32.68
CA ALA A 68 16.79 -20.35 -31.50
C ALA A 68 17.08 -21.41 -30.41
N PHE A 69 16.19 -22.40 -30.27
CA PHE A 69 16.40 -23.54 -29.37
C PHE A 69 17.57 -24.42 -29.84
N ASN A 70 17.67 -24.71 -31.14
CA ASN A 70 18.77 -25.49 -31.70
C ASN A 70 20.11 -24.77 -31.51
N ILE A 71 20.15 -23.46 -31.69
CA ILE A 71 21.34 -22.64 -31.43
C ILE A 71 21.70 -22.69 -29.94
N ALA A 72 20.72 -22.61 -29.03
CA ALA A 72 20.96 -22.72 -27.59
C ALA A 72 21.57 -24.09 -27.22
N GLN A 73 21.06 -25.19 -27.80
CA GLN A 73 21.63 -26.52 -27.61
C GLN A 73 23.08 -26.61 -28.13
N LEU A 74 23.36 -26.08 -29.32
CA LEU A 74 24.71 -26.00 -29.87
C LEU A 74 25.67 -25.21 -28.98
N ASN A 75 25.17 -24.20 -28.27
CA ASN A 75 25.94 -23.38 -27.34
C ASN A 75 25.91 -23.91 -25.89
N GLY A 76 25.54 -25.18 -25.69
CA GLY A 76 25.69 -25.87 -24.41
C GLY A 76 24.45 -25.90 -23.51
N PHE A 77 23.27 -25.51 -24.00
CA PHE A 77 22.02 -25.72 -23.27
C PHE A 77 21.64 -27.21 -23.28
N GLN A 78 21.59 -27.83 -22.09
CA GLN A 78 21.37 -29.27 -21.95
C GLN A 78 19.90 -29.67 -21.71
N GLY A 79 18.97 -28.71 -21.66
CA GLY A 79 17.56 -28.97 -21.35
C GLY A 79 16.68 -29.23 -22.57
N ILE A 80 15.42 -29.62 -22.31
CA ILE A 80 14.39 -29.75 -23.34
C ILE A 80 13.74 -28.40 -23.67
N TYR A 81 12.95 -28.34 -24.76
CA TYR A 81 12.29 -27.12 -25.22
C TYR A 81 11.47 -26.40 -24.13
N VAL A 82 10.77 -27.16 -23.28
CA VAL A 82 9.98 -26.59 -22.17
C VAL A 82 10.88 -25.95 -21.11
N GLU A 83 12.03 -26.54 -20.82
CA GLU A 83 13.01 -26.01 -19.87
C GLU A 83 13.71 -24.78 -20.44
N TRP A 84 13.98 -24.78 -21.75
CA TRP A 84 14.51 -23.62 -22.45
C TRP A 84 13.55 -22.43 -22.37
N LEU A 85 12.27 -22.64 -22.69
CA LEU A 85 11.24 -21.60 -22.56
C LEU A 85 11.11 -21.08 -21.12
N LYS A 86 11.26 -21.95 -20.11
CA LYS A 86 11.30 -21.54 -18.70
C LYS A 86 12.55 -20.73 -18.37
N SER A 87 13.71 -21.08 -18.95
CA SER A 87 14.98 -20.35 -18.74
C SER A 87 14.99 -18.95 -19.35
N LEU A 88 14.19 -18.72 -20.40
CA LEU A 88 14.01 -17.39 -21.01
C LEU A 88 13.19 -16.44 -20.14
N LYS A 89 12.41 -16.96 -19.18
CA LYS A 89 11.77 -16.12 -18.18
C LYS A 89 12.84 -15.71 -17.18
N GLY A 90 13.16 -14.41 -17.13
CA GLY A 90 13.99 -13.86 -16.07
C GLY A 90 13.46 -14.30 -14.71
N LYS A 91 14.34 -14.51 -13.73
CA LYS A 91 13.88 -14.64 -12.34
C LYS A 91 13.16 -13.33 -12.04
N ASP A 92 11.87 -13.38 -11.74
CA ASP A 92 11.17 -12.21 -11.24
C ASP A 92 12.03 -11.59 -10.14
N GLY A 93 12.22 -10.27 -10.17
CA GLY A 93 12.92 -9.59 -9.09
C GLY A 93 12.11 -9.82 -7.82
N ALA A 94 12.52 -10.78 -6.97
CA ALA A 94 11.78 -11.18 -5.77
C ALA A 94 11.51 -9.99 -4.81
N SER A 95 12.22 -8.88 -4.99
CA SER A 95 12.06 -7.61 -4.27
C SER A 95 11.06 -6.63 -4.90
N ALA A 96 10.58 -6.86 -6.12
CA ALA A 96 9.72 -5.94 -6.89
C ALA A 96 8.28 -6.46 -7.07
N THR A 97 7.76 -7.21 -6.09
CA THR A 97 6.35 -7.64 -6.07
C THR A 97 5.42 -6.50 -5.65
N ALA A 98 4.16 -6.57 -6.08
CA ALA A 98 3.14 -5.63 -5.64
C ALA A 98 2.90 -5.72 -4.13
N ASP A 99 3.02 -6.90 -3.53
CA ASP A 99 2.96 -7.09 -2.07
C ASP A 99 4.05 -6.30 -1.33
N ASN A 100 5.31 -6.41 -1.78
CA ASN A 100 6.41 -5.67 -1.17
C ASN A 100 6.24 -4.17 -1.38
N ALA A 101 5.81 -3.75 -2.57
CA ALA A 101 5.55 -2.34 -2.86
C ALA A 101 4.43 -1.79 -1.97
N HIS A 102 3.33 -2.50 -1.81
CA HIS A 102 2.24 -2.15 -0.89
C HIS A 102 2.74 -2.00 0.54
N GLN A 103 3.51 -2.96 1.06
CA GLN A 103 4.11 -2.87 2.40
C GLN A 103 5.05 -1.68 2.56
N LEU A 104 5.91 -1.42 1.57
CA LEU A 104 6.83 -0.28 1.59
C LEU A 104 6.06 1.05 1.57
N LEU A 105 5.04 1.18 0.72
CA LEU A 105 4.19 2.38 0.66
C LEU A 105 3.58 2.67 2.03
N LEU A 106 2.99 1.65 2.67
CA LEU A 106 2.44 1.78 4.01
C LEU A 106 3.51 2.20 5.03
N GLN A 107 4.69 1.58 5.03
CA GLN A 107 5.81 1.98 5.90
C GLN A 107 6.28 3.43 5.63
N GLY A 108 6.17 3.89 4.38
CA GLY A 108 6.47 5.24 3.96
C GLY A 108 5.35 6.24 4.19
N ASN A 109 4.35 5.93 5.02
CA ASN A 109 3.20 6.79 5.29
C ASN A 109 2.42 7.18 4.01
N VAL A 110 2.40 6.29 3.01
CA VAL A 110 1.58 6.37 1.81
C VAL A 110 0.49 5.30 1.88
N TRP A 111 -0.77 5.72 1.94
CA TRP A 111 -1.88 4.77 1.87
C TRP A 111 -1.89 4.04 0.53
N CYS A 112 -2.09 2.72 0.59
CA CYS A 112 -2.29 1.86 -0.57
C CYS A 112 -3.39 0.87 -0.18
N GLU A 113 -4.46 0.80 -0.95
CA GLU A 113 -5.68 0.06 -0.58
C GLU A 113 -5.43 -1.45 -0.48
N SER A 114 -4.64 -1.99 -1.42
CA SER A 114 -4.32 -3.41 -1.45
C SER A 114 -2.99 -3.68 -2.15
N ALA A 115 -2.56 -4.95 -2.15
CA ALA A 115 -1.41 -5.41 -2.93
C ALA A 115 -1.73 -5.63 -4.43
N SER A 116 -2.89 -5.17 -4.92
CA SER A 116 -3.18 -5.20 -6.35
C SER A 116 -2.24 -4.24 -7.10
N VAL A 117 -1.84 -4.61 -8.32
CA VAL A 117 -0.96 -3.76 -9.16
C VAL A 117 -1.59 -2.39 -9.42
N ASP A 118 -2.92 -2.33 -9.55
CA ASP A 118 -3.66 -1.10 -9.81
C ASP A 118 -3.63 -0.13 -8.61
N ASP A 119 -3.85 -0.65 -7.40
CA ASP A 119 -3.81 0.15 -6.17
C ASP A 119 -2.39 0.63 -5.86
N VAL A 120 -1.39 -0.23 -6.05
CA VAL A 120 0.02 0.12 -5.88
C VAL A 120 0.42 1.22 -6.86
N LEU A 121 0.07 1.07 -8.14
CA LEU A 121 0.41 2.06 -9.16
C LEU A 121 -0.32 3.39 -8.91
N THR A 122 -1.59 3.34 -8.53
CA THR A 122 -2.38 4.53 -8.17
C THR A 122 -1.75 5.27 -6.99
N ALA A 123 -1.37 4.55 -5.92
CA ALA A 123 -0.71 5.13 -4.77
C ALA A 123 0.65 5.74 -5.13
N MET A 124 1.45 5.08 -5.98
CA MET A 124 2.73 5.60 -6.46
C MET A 124 2.55 6.89 -7.27
N ILE A 125 1.67 6.87 -8.29
CA ILE A 125 1.42 8.01 -9.18
C ILE A 125 0.92 9.22 -8.37
N GLY A 126 0.00 9.02 -7.43
CA GLY A 126 -0.53 10.08 -6.57
C GLY A 126 0.49 10.73 -5.63
N ASN A 127 1.68 10.14 -5.48
CA ASN A 127 2.73 10.61 -4.58
C ASN A 127 4.07 10.92 -5.28
N ILE A 128 4.11 10.95 -6.62
CA ILE A 128 5.31 11.35 -7.37
C ILE A 128 5.76 12.75 -6.94
N GLY A 129 7.06 12.89 -6.66
CA GLY A 129 7.68 14.15 -6.27
C GLY A 129 7.46 14.56 -4.82
N LYS A 130 6.70 13.79 -4.04
CA LYS A 130 6.55 14.00 -2.59
C LYS A 130 7.66 13.29 -1.81
N PRO A 131 8.02 13.78 -0.61
CA PRO A 131 8.94 13.07 0.28
C PRO A 131 8.44 11.64 0.58
N PHE A 132 9.39 10.71 0.69
CA PHE A 132 9.15 9.33 1.12
C PHE A 132 10.17 8.94 2.21
N PRO A 133 9.74 8.66 3.46
CA PRO A 133 8.35 8.67 3.93
C PRO A 133 7.65 10.04 3.83
N ARG A 134 6.32 10.02 3.67
CA ARG A 134 5.50 11.25 3.68
C ARG A 134 5.54 11.91 5.05
N THR A 135 5.91 13.18 5.07
CA THR A 135 5.95 14.02 6.29
C THR A 135 4.78 15.01 6.37
N GLU A 136 4.16 15.33 5.23
CA GLU A 136 3.02 16.26 5.15
C GLU A 136 1.70 15.50 5.11
N PHE A 137 0.76 15.93 5.95
CA PHE A 137 -0.60 15.39 6.05
C PHE A 137 -1.58 16.51 6.42
N LYS A 138 -2.86 16.33 6.09
CA LYS A 138 -3.92 17.25 6.50
C LYS A 138 -4.08 17.19 8.03
N PRO A 139 -4.03 18.33 8.73
CA PRO A 139 -4.23 18.34 10.17
C PRO A 139 -5.66 17.94 10.53
N LEU A 140 -5.83 17.37 11.72
CA LEU A 140 -7.15 17.10 12.27
C LEU A 140 -7.89 18.43 12.52
N THR A 141 -9.13 18.50 12.06
CA THR A 141 -10.03 19.61 12.30
C THR A 141 -11.37 19.10 12.81
N ILE A 142 -11.90 19.81 13.79
CA ILE A 142 -13.19 19.50 14.41
C ILE A 142 -13.99 20.82 14.45
N PRO A 143 -15.17 20.89 13.81
CA PRO A 143 -16.06 22.04 13.92
C PRO A 143 -16.44 22.33 15.36
N SER A 144 -17.02 23.51 15.61
CA SER A 144 -17.53 23.85 16.94
C SER A 144 -18.50 22.78 17.44
N VAL A 145 -18.22 22.26 18.64
CA VAL A 145 -19.04 21.25 19.31
C VAL A 145 -19.88 21.94 20.37
N ILE A 146 -21.16 21.59 20.45
CA ILE A 146 -22.06 22.17 21.45
C ILE A 146 -22.11 21.34 22.73
N LYS A 147 -22.51 21.96 23.84
CA LYS A 147 -22.66 21.29 25.13
C LYS A 147 -23.59 20.07 25.02
N GLY A 148 -23.18 18.96 25.60
CA GLY A 148 -23.90 17.69 25.59
C GLY A 148 -23.79 16.89 24.28
N GLN A 149 -23.16 17.44 23.23
CA GLN A 149 -22.96 16.69 21.98
C GLN A 149 -21.95 15.56 22.19
N GLN A 150 -22.30 14.36 21.70
CA GLN A 150 -21.49 13.15 21.84
C GLN A 150 -20.98 12.60 20.51
N VAL A 151 -21.66 12.89 19.39
CA VAL A 151 -21.22 12.47 18.06
C VAL A 151 -20.73 13.69 17.32
N VAL A 152 -19.44 13.70 16.99
CA VAL A 152 -18.75 14.86 16.45
C VAL A 152 -18.14 14.52 15.10
N SER A 153 -18.43 15.34 14.09
CA SER A 153 -17.79 15.25 12.79
C SER A 153 -16.34 15.69 12.88
N VAL A 154 -15.45 14.95 12.23
CA VAL A 154 -14.02 15.24 12.19
C VAL A 154 -13.53 15.15 10.75
N THR A 155 -12.55 15.97 10.38
CA THR A 155 -11.87 15.84 9.09
C THR A 155 -10.35 15.94 9.25
N GLY A 156 -9.61 15.21 8.42
CA GLY A 156 -8.15 15.16 8.45
C GLY A 156 -7.58 14.46 7.22
N GLU A 157 -6.39 13.88 7.36
CA GLU A 157 -5.78 13.00 6.36
C GLU A 157 -6.57 11.68 6.23
N PRO A 158 -6.88 11.23 5.01
CA PRO A 158 -7.52 9.94 4.77
C PRO A 158 -6.82 8.77 5.46
N HIS A 159 -7.60 7.81 5.98
CA HIS A 159 -7.12 6.58 6.64
C HIS A 159 -6.33 6.77 7.93
N TYR A 160 -6.15 8.00 8.41
CA TYR A 160 -5.58 8.26 9.73
C TYR A 160 -6.62 7.98 10.81
N SER A 161 -6.18 7.83 12.05
CA SER A 161 -7.09 7.53 13.16
C SER A 161 -7.08 8.60 14.24
N VAL A 162 -8.24 8.78 14.87
CA VAL A 162 -8.48 9.70 15.98
C VAL A 162 -8.83 8.87 17.21
N LYS A 163 -8.20 9.16 18.34
CA LYS A 163 -8.46 8.48 19.61
C LYS A 163 -8.83 9.49 20.68
N VAL A 164 -9.95 9.29 21.36
CA VAL A 164 -10.33 10.10 22.52
C VAL A 164 -9.50 9.66 23.72
N VAL A 165 -8.87 10.59 24.44
CA VAL A 165 -8.02 10.25 25.58
C VAL A 165 -8.84 9.59 26.68
N GLY A 166 -8.47 8.37 27.06
CA GLY A 166 -9.19 7.52 28.01
C GLY A 166 -10.29 6.65 27.42
N ASN A 167 -10.44 6.63 26.08
CA ASN A 167 -11.12 5.56 25.36
C ASN A 167 -10.06 4.71 24.65
N ASP A 168 -10.18 3.39 24.70
CA ASP A 168 -9.17 2.50 24.11
C ASP A 168 -9.33 2.31 22.60
N THR A 169 -10.53 2.53 22.06
CA THR A 169 -10.84 2.25 20.65
C THR A 169 -10.60 3.50 19.79
N PRO A 170 -9.58 3.50 18.89
CA PRO A 170 -9.41 4.54 17.90
C PRO A 170 -10.47 4.44 16.79
N PHE A 171 -10.81 5.56 16.18
CA PHE A 171 -11.70 5.65 15.02
C PHE A 171 -10.89 6.04 13.77
N THR A 172 -11.05 5.30 12.67
CA THR A 172 -10.34 5.57 11.41
C THR A 172 -11.17 6.45 10.48
N LEU A 173 -10.55 7.50 9.92
CA LEU A 173 -11.14 8.36 8.91
C LEU A 173 -11.31 7.61 7.59
N ASP A 174 -12.36 7.92 6.84
CA ASP A 174 -12.62 7.31 5.55
C ASP A 174 -11.62 7.77 4.46
N GLY A 175 -11.77 7.25 3.24
CA GLY A 175 -10.91 7.59 2.10
C GLY A 175 -11.00 9.05 1.64
N THR A 176 -11.96 9.82 2.15
CA THR A 176 -12.05 11.28 1.93
C THR A 176 -11.37 12.08 3.05
N GLY A 177 -11.02 11.42 4.16
CA GLY A 177 -10.51 12.04 5.37
C GLY A 177 -11.62 12.52 6.30
N ALA A 178 -12.87 12.10 6.10
CA ALA A 178 -13.99 12.46 6.94
C ALA A 178 -14.38 11.31 7.89
N GLY A 179 -15.09 11.64 8.95
CA GLY A 179 -15.75 10.66 9.79
C GLY A 179 -16.39 11.27 11.02
N THR A 180 -16.84 10.40 11.92
CA THR A 180 -17.49 10.79 13.17
C THR A 180 -16.84 10.10 14.34
N VAL A 181 -16.46 10.87 15.37
CA VAL A 181 -15.94 10.35 16.64
C VAL A 181 -17.03 10.44 17.71
N THR A 182 -17.17 9.38 18.50
CA THR A 182 -17.99 9.42 19.71
C THR A 182 -17.14 9.92 20.87
N ILE A 183 -17.51 11.06 21.42
CA ILE A 183 -16.93 11.65 22.61
C ILE A 183 -17.88 11.47 23.82
N PRO A 184 -17.34 11.55 25.04
CA PRO A 184 -18.19 11.77 26.19
C PRO A 184 -18.98 13.08 26.07
N PRO A 185 -20.13 13.25 26.76
CA PRO A 185 -20.93 14.47 26.66
C PRO A 185 -20.09 15.71 26.95
N LEU A 186 -20.00 16.63 25.98
CA LEU A 186 -19.18 17.83 26.15
C LEU A 186 -19.74 18.71 27.27
N GLY A 187 -18.95 18.92 28.31
CA GLY A 187 -19.27 19.73 29.48
C GLY A 187 -18.51 21.05 29.49
N GLU A 188 -18.13 21.48 30.69
CA GLU A 188 -17.25 22.63 30.92
C GLU A 188 -15.77 22.31 30.73
N ASP A 189 -15.42 21.03 30.78
CA ASP A 189 -14.04 20.57 30.69
C ASP A 189 -13.68 20.19 29.27
N ASP A 190 -12.40 20.36 28.97
CA ASP A 190 -11.82 20.02 27.70
C ASP A 190 -11.81 18.51 27.47
N ILE A 191 -12.06 18.10 26.23
CA ILE A 191 -11.90 16.72 25.77
C ILE A 191 -10.67 16.66 24.87
N ASN A 192 -9.67 15.91 25.33
CA ASN A 192 -8.43 15.71 24.58
C ASN A 192 -8.54 14.49 23.66
N LEU A 193 -7.97 14.63 22.46
CA LEU A 193 -7.88 13.60 21.44
C LEU A 193 -6.44 13.51 20.95
N THR A 194 -6.04 12.32 20.53
CA THR A 194 -4.77 12.08 19.84
C THR A 194 -5.05 11.72 18.39
N TYR A 195 -4.20 12.22 17.50
CA TYR A 195 -4.28 11.98 16.06
C TYR A 195 -3.10 11.10 15.64
N HIS A 196 -3.38 10.04 14.89
CA HIS A 196 -2.43 9.00 14.56
C HIS A 196 -2.41 8.73 13.06
N ASN A 197 -1.23 8.47 12.50
CA ASN A 197 -1.13 7.97 11.14
C ASN A 197 -1.68 6.53 11.05
N PHE A 198 -1.79 6.00 9.84
CA PHE A 198 -2.34 4.66 9.64
C PHE A 198 -1.42 3.53 10.14
N THR A 199 -0.15 3.82 10.49
CA THR A 199 0.74 2.85 11.18
C THR A 199 0.53 2.85 12.71
N GLY A 200 -0.29 3.77 13.23
CA GLY A 200 -0.64 3.90 14.64
C GLY A 200 0.25 4.88 15.44
N GLU A 201 1.25 5.48 14.81
CA GLU A 201 2.11 6.49 15.45
C GLU A 201 1.33 7.78 15.71
N LYS A 202 1.51 8.37 16.91
CA LYS A 202 0.89 9.65 17.27
C LYS A 202 1.57 10.79 16.52
N VAL A 203 0.80 11.51 15.70
CA VAL A 203 1.28 12.65 14.89
C VAL A 203 0.72 14.00 15.35
N GLY A 204 -0.22 14.01 16.29
CA GLY A 204 -0.74 15.24 16.86
C GLY A 204 -1.64 15.04 18.07
N ASP A 205 -1.89 16.14 18.76
CA ASP A 205 -2.87 16.26 19.85
C ASP A 205 -3.92 17.30 19.46
N TYR A 206 -5.17 17.11 19.89
CA TYR A 206 -6.26 18.03 19.63
C TYR A 206 -7.13 18.17 20.88
N THR A 207 -7.57 19.38 21.18
CA THR A 207 -8.44 19.67 22.32
C THR A 207 -9.76 20.24 21.82
N ILE A 208 -10.85 19.53 22.11
CA ILE A 208 -12.19 20.10 22.03
C ILE A 208 -12.39 20.88 23.32
N ALA A 209 -12.40 22.21 23.20
CA ALA A 209 -12.59 23.08 24.36
C ALA A 209 -13.96 22.86 25.00
N GLY A 210 -13.98 22.81 26.32
CA GLY A 210 -15.21 22.79 27.10
C GLY A 210 -16.05 24.04 26.84
N VAL A 211 -17.38 23.90 26.94
CA VAL A 211 -18.31 25.00 26.67
C VAL A 211 -18.76 25.61 28.00
N GLN A 212 -18.19 26.78 28.32
CA GLN A 212 -18.61 27.60 29.45
C GLN A 212 -19.93 28.31 29.12
N THR A 213 -21.05 27.81 29.65
CA THR A 213 -22.39 28.39 29.47
C THR A 213 -22.92 29.09 30.72
N GLY A 214 -22.18 29.04 31.83
CA GLY A 214 -22.57 29.57 33.14
C GLY A 214 -21.80 30.82 33.55
N ALA A 215 -22.13 31.36 34.73
CA ALA A 215 -21.28 32.35 35.39
C ALA A 215 -19.87 31.77 35.60
N VAL A 216 -18.84 32.62 35.58
CA VAL A 216 -17.49 32.21 36.00
C VAL A 216 -17.56 31.78 37.46
N ALA A 217 -16.86 30.70 37.82
CA ALA A 217 -16.79 30.26 39.21
C ALA A 217 -16.22 31.37 40.10
N ASP A 218 -16.79 31.54 41.29
CA ASP A 218 -16.27 32.49 42.27
C ASP A 218 -14.86 32.07 42.71
N GLU A 219 -14.66 30.77 42.88
CA GLU A 219 -13.40 30.14 43.27
C GLU A 219 -13.27 28.77 42.61
N GLU A 220 -12.04 28.40 42.28
CA GLU A 220 -11.67 27.09 41.71
C GLU A 220 -10.50 26.49 42.50
N TYR A 221 -10.54 25.18 42.73
CA TYR A 221 -9.50 24.41 43.40
C TYR A 221 -9.40 23.02 42.78
N GLU A 222 -8.18 22.52 42.56
CA GLU A 222 -7.95 21.16 42.04
C GLU A 222 -7.14 20.35 43.05
N GLU A 223 -7.60 19.12 43.33
CA GLU A 223 -6.91 18.18 44.20
C GLU A 223 -7.19 16.74 43.76
N ASN A 224 -6.14 15.91 43.67
CA ASN A 224 -6.24 14.51 43.24
C ASN A 224 -7.01 14.34 41.91
N GLY A 225 -6.84 15.27 40.96
CA GLY A 225 -7.54 15.26 39.67
C GLY A 225 -9.05 15.54 39.73
N ILE A 226 -9.58 15.96 40.89
CA ILE A 226 -10.92 16.48 41.03
C ILE A 226 -10.86 18.01 40.95
N VAL A 227 -11.69 18.59 40.09
CA VAL A 227 -11.83 20.05 39.98
C VAL A 227 -13.07 20.48 40.78
N TYR A 228 -12.86 21.37 41.74
CA TYR A 228 -13.87 21.93 42.63
C TYR A 228 -14.14 23.39 42.24
N LYS A 229 -15.37 23.71 41.87
CA LYS A 229 -15.79 25.07 41.52
C LYS A 229 -16.93 25.55 42.40
N ARG A 230 -16.79 26.74 43.00
CA ARG A 230 -17.82 27.38 43.83
C ARG A 230 -18.61 28.39 43.02
N TYR A 231 -19.93 28.34 43.12
CA TYR A 231 -20.87 29.29 42.52
C TYR A 231 -21.86 29.72 43.60
N GLY A 232 -21.61 30.85 44.26
CA GLY A 232 -22.37 31.26 45.44
C GLY A 232 -22.27 30.20 46.54
N ASP A 233 -23.40 29.59 46.88
CA ASP A 233 -23.55 28.54 47.88
C ASP A 233 -23.58 27.11 47.27
N VAL A 234 -23.28 26.96 45.99
CA VAL A 234 -23.18 25.67 45.29
C VAL A 234 -21.73 25.29 45.06
N LEU A 235 -21.35 24.07 45.44
CA LEU A 235 -20.07 23.46 45.11
C LEU A 235 -20.24 22.39 44.02
N LYS A 236 -19.66 22.61 42.84
CA LYS A 236 -19.56 21.62 41.78
C LYS A 236 -18.23 20.89 41.84
N MET A 237 -18.28 19.56 41.74
CA MET A 237 -17.12 18.67 41.75
C MET A 237 -17.10 17.86 40.45
N ASN A 238 -16.11 18.10 39.62
CA ASN A 238 -15.81 17.27 38.47
C ASN A 238 -14.85 16.15 38.87
N ILE A 239 -15.31 14.91 38.84
CA ILE A 239 -14.51 13.75 39.25
C ILE A 239 -13.89 12.97 38.08
N THR A 240 -14.02 13.47 36.84
CA THR A 240 -13.63 12.78 35.59
C THR A 240 -12.20 12.23 35.59
N ASN A 241 -11.27 12.94 36.23
CA ASN A 241 -9.86 12.60 36.29
C ASN A 241 -9.41 12.22 37.72
N ASN A 242 -10.35 11.87 38.61
CA ASN A 242 -10.03 11.63 40.00
C ASN A 242 -9.00 10.48 40.18
N THR A 243 -8.06 10.70 41.09
CA THR A 243 -7.01 9.75 41.50
C THR A 243 -7.04 9.53 43.02
N VAL A 244 -8.18 9.80 43.66
CA VAL A 244 -8.33 9.73 45.12
C VAL A 244 -7.91 8.35 45.63
N ASN A 245 -6.85 8.36 46.44
CA ASN A 245 -6.31 7.19 47.12
C ASN A 245 -6.35 7.43 48.64
N GLY A 246 -7.53 7.22 49.22
CA GLY A 246 -7.84 7.53 50.62
C GLY A 246 -9.28 7.98 50.78
N ASN A 247 -9.54 8.76 51.84
CA ASN A 247 -10.86 9.30 52.13
C ASN A 247 -11.19 10.49 51.23
N PHE A 248 -12.31 10.43 50.53
CA PHE A 248 -12.77 11.50 49.65
C PHE A 248 -13.10 12.77 50.45
N LYS A 249 -12.52 13.90 50.05
CA LYS A 249 -12.77 15.21 50.66
C LYS A 249 -13.70 16.01 49.75
N ASP A 250 -14.97 16.09 50.12
CA ASP A 250 -16.01 16.69 49.28
C ASP A 250 -16.03 18.23 49.29
N ASN A 251 -15.39 18.85 50.29
CA ASN A 251 -15.21 20.30 50.39
C ASN A 251 -13.83 20.64 50.97
N PRO A 252 -12.76 20.53 50.18
CA PRO A 252 -11.39 20.61 50.67
C PRO A 252 -11.02 21.96 51.27
N LYS A 253 -11.69 23.03 50.85
CA LYS A 253 -11.48 24.41 51.29
C LYS A 253 -12.42 24.87 52.40
N ASN A 254 -13.34 24.01 52.86
CA ASN A 254 -14.38 24.36 53.83
C ASN A 254 -15.22 25.57 53.39
N TRP A 255 -15.51 25.68 52.10
CA TRP A 255 -16.35 26.75 51.58
C TRP A 255 -17.75 26.70 52.19
N ASN A 256 -18.36 27.86 52.41
CA ASN A 256 -19.72 27.97 52.91
C ASN A 256 -20.71 27.67 51.78
N VAL A 257 -21.12 26.41 51.67
CA VAL A 257 -22.00 25.91 50.61
C VAL A 257 -23.17 25.12 51.20
N THR A 258 -24.34 25.27 50.60
CA THR A 258 -25.59 24.58 50.96
C THR A 258 -25.85 23.38 50.05
N GLN A 259 -25.31 23.39 48.83
CA GLN A 259 -25.49 22.34 47.84
C GLN A 259 -24.14 21.84 47.31
N LYS A 260 -24.03 20.51 47.17
CA LYS A 260 -22.87 19.84 46.56
C LYS A 260 -23.35 19.06 45.34
N VAL A 261 -22.67 19.26 44.22
CA VAL A 261 -23.00 18.67 42.92
C VAL A 261 -21.80 17.86 42.43
N ILE A 262 -22.03 16.63 41.99
CA ILE A 262 -20.98 15.76 41.42
C ILE A 262 -21.34 15.41 39.97
N TYR A 263 -20.34 15.48 39.10
CA TYR A 263 -20.47 15.02 37.71
C TYR A 263 -19.16 14.39 37.22
N ALA A 264 -19.28 13.55 36.19
CA ALA A 264 -18.18 12.95 35.47
C ALA A 264 -18.52 12.90 33.98
N ASN A 265 -17.56 13.27 33.14
CA ASN A 265 -17.78 13.31 31.70
C ASN A 265 -17.68 11.92 31.08
N ARG A 266 -17.00 10.95 31.72
CA ARG A 266 -16.86 9.56 31.27
C ARG A 266 -17.05 8.57 32.42
N PRO A 267 -17.27 7.25 32.15
CA PRO A 267 -17.32 6.23 33.19
C PRO A 267 -16.14 6.33 34.16
N THR A 268 -16.47 6.60 35.42
CA THR A 268 -15.52 6.97 36.46
C THR A 268 -15.94 6.31 37.76
N THR A 269 -14.99 5.70 38.45
CA THR A 269 -15.20 5.21 39.81
C THR A 269 -14.66 6.22 40.81
N LEU A 270 -15.48 6.61 41.79
CA LEU A 270 -15.06 7.39 42.95
C LEU A 270 -15.00 6.49 44.18
N ASN A 271 -13.80 6.33 44.74
CA ASN A 271 -13.62 5.67 46.03
C ASN A 271 -13.89 6.69 47.13
N LEU A 272 -14.88 6.43 47.98
CA LEU A 272 -15.19 7.31 49.10
C LEU A 272 -14.17 7.16 50.25
N GLY A 273 -13.49 6.03 50.33
CA GLY A 273 -12.47 5.74 51.34
C GLY A 273 -12.85 4.61 52.30
N ASP A 274 -12.10 4.50 53.40
CA ASP A 274 -12.16 3.43 54.38
C ASP A 274 -12.72 3.85 55.75
N ASN A 275 -13.04 5.13 55.91
CA ASN A 275 -13.63 5.67 57.14
C ASN A 275 -15.08 5.18 57.36
N TRP A 276 -15.67 5.63 58.47
CA TRP A 276 -17.07 5.37 58.82
C TRP A 276 -17.97 6.59 58.58
N ASN A 277 -17.57 7.47 57.66
CA ASN A 277 -18.29 8.72 57.43
C ASN A 277 -19.56 8.50 56.60
N SER A 278 -20.49 9.44 56.77
CA SER A 278 -21.60 9.63 55.83
C SER A 278 -21.18 10.68 54.79
N TYR A 279 -21.49 10.40 53.53
CA TYR A 279 -21.20 11.27 52.40
C TYR A 279 -22.50 11.79 51.79
N GLY A 280 -22.47 13.04 51.33
CA GLY A 280 -23.63 13.72 50.75
C GLY A 280 -24.42 14.58 51.76
N PRO A 281 -25.57 15.14 51.35
CA PRO A 281 -26.23 14.90 50.08
C PRO A 281 -25.44 15.44 48.87
N TYR A 282 -25.38 14.65 47.80
CA TYR A 282 -24.84 15.09 46.51
C TYR A 282 -25.92 15.07 45.44
N TYR A 283 -26.08 16.16 44.72
CA TYR A 283 -26.82 16.15 43.46
C TYR A 283 -25.93 15.60 42.35
N ILE A 284 -26.36 14.51 41.71
CA ILE A 284 -25.58 13.82 40.68
C ILE A 284 -26.10 14.24 39.30
N GLU A 285 -25.29 14.97 38.54
CA GLU A 285 -25.67 15.48 37.21
C GLU A 285 -25.60 14.41 36.12
N THR A 286 -24.60 13.53 36.18
CA THR A 286 -24.31 12.50 35.15
C THR A 286 -24.27 11.11 35.81
N PRO A 287 -25.39 10.61 36.36
CA PRO A 287 -25.38 9.41 37.17
C PRO A 287 -24.90 8.15 36.41
N GLU A 288 -25.15 8.08 35.11
CA GLU A 288 -24.71 7.00 34.21
C GLU A 288 -23.19 6.85 34.11
N ASN A 289 -22.44 7.92 34.40
CA ASN A 289 -20.97 7.92 34.30
C ASN A 289 -20.29 7.63 35.63
N ILE A 290 -21.02 7.48 36.74
CA ILE A 290 -20.42 7.47 38.07
C ILE A 290 -20.71 6.15 38.78
N THR A 291 -19.66 5.49 39.23
CA THR A 291 -19.70 4.36 40.16
C THR A 291 -19.11 4.80 41.48
N PHE A 292 -19.80 4.56 42.61
CA PHE A 292 -19.24 4.82 43.94
C PHE A 292 -18.76 3.53 44.57
N LYS A 293 -17.60 3.59 45.23
CA LYS A 293 -17.11 2.50 46.07
C LYS A 293 -16.97 2.92 47.53
N GLY A 294 -17.42 2.03 48.42
CA GLY A 294 -17.33 2.20 49.86
C GLY A 294 -16.78 0.93 50.51
N PHE A 295 -15.91 1.10 51.51
CA PHE A 295 -15.14 0.01 52.09
C PHE A 295 -15.88 -0.82 53.14
N ASN A 296 -16.85 -0.24 53.85
CA ASN A 296 -17.55 -0.91 54.94
C ASN A 296 -19.04 -0.54 54.99
N ASN A 297 -19.82 -1.31 55.75
CA ASN A 297 -21.27 -1.18 55.88
C ASN A 297 -21.73 -0.04 56.82
N ASN A 298 -20.84 0.61 57.56
CA ASN A 298 -21.17 1.78 58.38
C ASN A 298 -21.22 3.06 57.52
N MET A 299 -20.54 3.06 56.37
CA MET A 299 -20.58 4.16 55.42
C MET A 299 -21.98 4.32 54.84
N ARG A 300 -22.41 5.58 54.75
CA ARG A 300 -23.65 5.97 54.10
C ARG A 300 -23.39 6.95 52.97
N LEU A 301 -24.18 6.84 51.92
CA LEU A 301 -24.15 7.78 50.82
C LEU A 301 -25.56 8.32 50.59
N THR A 302 -25.71 9.64 50.70
CA THR A 302 -26.94 10.34 50.34
C THR A 302 -26.77 11.01 48.99
N ILE A 303 -27.64 10.66 48.03
CA ILE A 303 -27.64 11.24 46.69
C ILE A 303 -29.01 11.77 46.30
N VAL A 304 -29.01 12.74 45.40
CA VAL A 304 -30.16 13.31 44.71
C VAL A 304 -29.88 13.22 43.22
N THR A 305 -30.88 12.92 42.40
CA THR A 305 -30.77 12.98 40.94
C THR A 305 -31.85 13.91 40.37
N SER A 306 -31.81 14.18 39.06
CA SER A 306 -32.85 14.97 38.39
C SER A 306 -34.24 14.34 38.48
N THR A 307 -34.32 13.02 38.69
CA THR A 307 -35.57 12.25 38.72
C THR A 307 -35.96 11.75 40.11
N GLN A 308 -35.04 11.78 41.08
CA GLN A 308 -35.26 11.26 42.42
C GLN A 308 -34.80 12.23 43.50
N GLY A 309 -35.66 12.42 44.50
CA GLY A 309 -35.31 13.14 45.72
C GLY A 309 -34.20 12.45 46.53
N PRO A 310 -33.76 13.06 47.64
CA PRO A 310 -32.65 12.54 48.44
C PRO A 310 -32.90 11.12 48.92
N LYS A 311 -31.95 10.24 48.62
CA LYS A 311 -31.95 8.84 49.05
C LYS A 311 -30.63 8.51 49.75
N THR A 312 -30.74 8.07 51.01
CA THR A 312 -29.61 7.57 51.79
C THR A 312 -29.49 6.06 51.62
N MET A 313 -28.31 5.60 51.23
CA MET A 313 -28.01 4.19 51.00
C MET A 313 -26.86 3.74 51.89
N VAL A 314 -26.85 2.45 52.20
CA VAL A 314 -25.83 1.78 53.02
C VAL A 314 -25.01 0.86 52.11
N PHE A 315 -23.69 0.86 52.28
CA PHE A 315 -22.78 -0.02 51.53
C PHE A 315 -22.79 -1.46 52.09
N ASN A 316 -23.94 -2.15 52.01
CA ASN A 316 -24.03 -3.58 52.36
C ASN A 316 -23.10 -4.43 51.45
N GLN A 317 -22.98 -4.00 50.20
CA GLN A 317 -21.94 -4.36 49.26
C GLN A 317 -21.12 -3.12 48.91
N ASN A 318 -19.91 -3.35 48.39
CA ASN A 318 -18.90 -2.32 48.23
C ASN A 318 -19.10 -1.34 47.06
N THR A 319 -20.12 -1.55 46.21
CA THR A 319 -20.32 -0.77 44.99
C THR A 319 -21.75 -0.21 44.92
N PHE A 320 -21.87 1.06 44.51
CA PHE A 320 -23.12 1.61 43.99
C PHE A 320 -22.94 1.96 42.51
N GLU A 321 -23.80 1.41 41.67
CA GLU A 321 -23.82 1.66 40.23
C GLU A 321 -25.20 2.10 39.76
N TRP A 322 -25.23 2.85 38.66
CA TRP A 322 -26.46 3.38 38.10
C TRP A 322 -27.27 2.30 37.37
N ASN A 323 -28.51 2.09 37.81
CA ASN A 323 -29.48 1.28 37.10
C ASN A 323 -30.33 2.19 36.21
N ALA A 324 -30.03 2.17 34.90
CA ALA A 324 -30.74 2.99 33.91
C ALA A 324 -32.24 2.69 33.83
N THR A 325 -32.65 1.42 33.99
CA THR A 325 -34.06 1.02 33.96
C THR A 325 -34.86 1.68 35.09
N ASN A 326 -34.30 1.67 36.30
CA ASN A 326 -34.96 2.17 37.51
C ASN A 326 -34.60 3.62 37.82
N HIS A 327 -33.76 4.26 36.99
CA HIS A 327 -33.23 5.61 37.19
C HIS A 327 -32.73 5.85 38.62
N SER A 328 -32.02 4.87 39.18
CA SER A 328 -31.53 4.91 40.56
C SER A 328 -30.23 4.15 40.73
N TYR A 329 -29.49 4.48 41.79
CA TYR A 329 -28.34 3.68 42.21
C TYR A 329 -28.80 2.44 42.96
N ILE A 330 -28.13 1.32 42.66
CA ILE A 330 -28.33 0.02 43.29
C ILE A 330 -27.03 -0.44 43.97
N ASN A 331 -27.15 -1.19 45.06
CA ASN A 331 -26.02 -1.72 45.80
C ASN A 331 -25.59 -3.08 45.25
N THR A 332 -24.37 -3.17 44.74
CA THR A 332 -23.81 -4.35 44.08
C THR A 332 -22.34 -4.56 44.47
N GLY A 333 -21.69 -5.58 43.92
CA GLY A 333 -20.30 -5.90 44.20
C GLY A 333 -20.11 -6.93 45.32
N ALA A 334 -18.94 -6.89 45.98
CA ALA A 334 -18.66 -7.81 47.08
C ALA A 334 -19.35 -7.36 48.36
N LYS A 335 -19.84 -8.30 49.17
CA LYS A 335 -20.39 -7.97 50.49
C LYS A 335 -19.31 -7.34 51.36
N ASN A 336 -19.61 -6.20 51.95
CA ASN A 336 -18.76 -5.64 52.99
C ASN A 336 -18.95 -6.46 54.27
N SER A 337 -17.86 -6.71 54.98
CA SER A 337 -17.89 -7.37 56.27
C SER A 337 -18.53 -6.44 57.30
N ASP A 338 -19.35 -7.01 58.20
CA ASP A 338 -19.84 -6.27 59.36
C ASP A 338 -18.64 -5.99 60.27
N HIS A 339 -18.16 -4.75 60.29
CA HIS A 339 -17.23 -4.28 61.31
C HIS A 339 -18.08 -3.64 62.42
N LEU A 340 -18.40 -4.45 63.44
CA LEU A 340 -19.05 -4.06 64.68
C LEU A 340 -18.17 -3.13 65.52
#